data_AF-A0A7V2ACA1-F1
#
_entry.id   AF-A0A7V2ACA1-F1
#
_cell.length_a   1.000
_cell.length_b   1.000
_cell.length_c   1.000
_cell.angle_alpha   90.00
_cell.angle_beta   90.00
_cell.angle_gamma   90.00
#
_symmetry.space_group_name_H-M   'P 1'
#
loop_
_entity.id
_entity.type
_entity.pdbx_description
1 polymer ?
#
loop_
_entity_poly.entity_id
_entity_poly.type
_entity_poly.pdbx_seq_one_letter_code
_entity_poly.pdbx_strand_id
1 'polypeptide(L)'
;EMAGTGVDVQRQGDTIRLQAPESITFQTDSAQVQPQFRRTLADIAASIQQYPNTVVRVEGHTDSSGSASYNQDLSVNRAQSVASYLAQSGVSSSRIQAVGFGETRPVATNSTAQGRAQNRRVEILILPQQQ
;
A
#
# COMPACT_ATOMS: atom_id res chain seq x y z
N GLU A 1 -5.57 14.17 -9.87
CA GLU A 1 -6.67 13.19 -9.97
C GLU A 1 -6.07 11.80 -10.06
N MET A 2 -6.55 10.82 -9.27
CA MET A 2 -6.14 9.41 -9.40
C MET A 2 -7.16 8.58 -10.19
N ALA A 3 -8.10 9.25 -10.87
CA ALA A 3 -9.12 8.59 -11.68
C ALA A 3 -8.43 7.80 -12.82
N GLY A 4 -8.76 6.50 -12.92
CA GLY A 4 -8.22 5.61 -13.95
C GLY A 4 -6.97 4.81 -13.56
N THR A 5 -6.37 5.03 -12.39
CA THR A 5 -5.23 4.22 -11.93
C THR A 5 -5.65 2.91 -11.26
N GLY A 6 -6.92 2.79 -10.85
CA GLY A 6 -7.43 1.69 -10.03
C GLY A 6 -7.11 1.81 -8.54
N VAL A 7 -6.53 2.93 -8.11
CA VAL A 7 -6.33 3.26 -6.69
C VAL A 7 -7.58 3.93 -6.14
N ASP A 8 -8.12 3.38 -5.05
CA ASP A 8 -9.21 3.99 -4.30
C ASP A 8 -8.64 4.98 -3.26
N VAL A 9 -9.24 6.17 -3.15
CA VAL A 9 -8.77 7.23 -2.26
C VAL A 9 -9.90 7.62 -1.31
N GLN A 10 -9.67 7.40 -0.02
CA GLN A 10 -10.62 7.69 1.04
C GLN A 10 -10.02 8.71 2.00
N ARG A 11 -10.72 9.84 2.20
CA ARG A 11 -10.39 10.81 3.24
C ARG A 11 -11.25 10.55 4.47
N GLN A 12 -10.61 10.33 5.60
CA GLN A 12 -11.24 10.11 6.91
C GLN A 12 -10.69 11.16 7.89
N GLY A 13 -11.37 12.30 7.98
CA GLY A 13 -10.87 13.48 8.69
C GLY A 13 -9.54 13.97 8.08
N ASP A 14 -8.51 14.01 8.92
CA ASP A 14 -7.15 14.41 8.53
C ASP A 14 -6.32 13.26 7.94
N THR A 15 -6.82 12.02 8.03
CA THR A 15 -6.15 10.86 7.43
C THR A 15 -6.58 10.68 5.99
N ILE A 16 -5.61 10.44 5.11
CA ILE A 16 -5.87 9.99 3.75
C ILE A 16 -5.44 8.54 3.64
N ARG A 17 -6.35 7.67 3.24
CA ARG A 17 -6.09 6.27 2.92
C ARG A 17 -6.17 6.07 1.42
N LEU A 18 -5.13 5.49 0.85
CA LEU A 18 -5.09 5.05 -0.53
C LEU A 18 -5.03 3.53 -0.54
N GLN A 19 -5.93 2.88 -1.26
CA GLN A 19 -5.97 1.44 -1.40
C GLN A 19 -5.69 1.07 -2.85
N ALA A 20 -4.65 0.25 -3.06
CA ALA A 20 -4.25 -0.21 -4.38
C ALA A 20 -4.31 -1.75 -4.44
N PRO A 21 -5.13 -2.34 -5.32
CA PRO A 21 -5.22 -3.79 -5.46
C PRO A 21 -3.95 -4.38 -6.08
N GLU A 22 -3.62 -5.62 -5.74
CA GLU A 22 -2.42 -6.31 -6.22
C GLU A 22 -2.26 -6.27 -7.75
N SER A 23 -3.36 -6.41 -8.48
CA SER A 23 -3.37 -6.46 -9.95
C SER A 23 -2.75 -5.25 -10.64
N ILE A 24 -2.76 -4.08 -9.99
CA ILE A 24 -2.11 -2.87 -10.49
C ILE A 24 -0.76 -2.60 -9.82
N THR A 25 -0.51 -3.16 -8.63
CA THR A 25 0.69 -2.86 -7.83
C THR A 25 1.84 -3.83 -8.11
N PHE A 26 1.59 -5.14 -8.17
CA PHE A 26 2.62 -6.19 -8.27
C PHE A 26 2.29 -7.22 -9.34
N GLN A 27 3.30 -7.91 -9.85
CA GLN A 27 3.07 -9.18 -10.56
C GLN A 27 2.65 -10.27 -9.57
N THR A 28 1.96 -11.31 -10.06
CA THR A 28 1.59 -12.49 -9.25
C THR A 28 2.81 -13.04 -8.49
N ASP A 29 2.64 -13.33 -7.20
CA ASP A 29 3.68 -13.83 -6.28
C ASP A 29 4.96 -12.98 -6.22
N SER A 30 4.89 -11.71 -6.63
CA SER A 30 6.03 -10.79 -6.62
C SER A 30 5.82 -9.64 -5.65
N ALA A 31 6.95 -9.08 -5.18
CA ALA A 31 7.01 -7.77 -4.52
C ALA A 31 7.52 -6.67 -5.46
N GLN A 32 7.77 -6.98 -6.74
CA GLN A 32 8.22 -6.00 -7.71
C GLN A 32 7.08 -5.08 -8.13
N VAL A 33 7.23 -3.79 -7.82
CA VAL A 33 6.26 -2.75 -8.18
C VAL A 33 6.20 -2.59 -9.70
N GLN A 34 5.00 -2.72 -10.26
CA GLN A 34 4.75 -2.59 -11.69
C GLN A 34 4.97 -1.13 -12.16
N PRO A 35 5.45 -0.90 -13.40
CA PRO A 35 5.76 0.45 -13.90
C PRO A 35 4.62 1.46 -13.78
N GLN A 36 3.38 1.05 -14.05
CA GLN A 36 2.21 1.93 -13.95
C GLN A 36 1.99 2.45 -12.53
N PHE A 37 2.19 1.59 -11.51
CA PHE A 37 2.03 1.99 -10.13
C PHE A 37 3.18 2.86 -9.64
N ARG A 38 4.39 2.70 -10.19
CA ARG A 38 5.51 3.63 -9.91
C ARG A 38 5.16 5.08 -10.25
N ARG A 39 4.42 5.30 -11.35
CA ARG A 39 3.96 6.66 -11.69
C ARG A 39 2.99 7.20 -10.65
N THR A 40 2.02 6.38 -10.24
CA THR A 40 1.08 6.75 -9.17
C THR A 40 1.80 7.04 -7.85
N LEU A 41 2.82 6.25 -7.48
CA LEU A 41 3.64 6.49 -6.29
C LEU A 41 4.41 7.81 -6.37
N ALA A 42 4.90 8.20 -7.56
CA ALA A 42 5.55 9.50 -7.74
C ALA A 42 4.57 10.67 -7.52
N ASP A 43 3.35 10.57 -8.04
CA ASP A 43 2.30 11.59 -7.85
C ASP A 43 1.85 11.67 -6.37
N ILE A 44 1.77 10.52 -5.69
CA ILE A 44 1.51 10.42 -4.24
C ILE A 44 2.66 11.08 -3.46
N ALA A 45 3.92 10.78 -3.80
CA ALA A 45 5.10 11.36 -3.16
C ALA A 45 5.15 12.89 -3.31
N ALA A 46 4.81 13.41 -4.49
CA ALA A 46 4.71 14.86 -4.71
C ALA A 46 3.65 15.50 -3.81
N SER A 47 2.51 14.83 -3.62
CA SER A 47 1.45 15.31 -2.72
C SER A 47 1.89 15.28 -1.25
N ILE A 48 2.56 14.21 -0.80
CA ILE A 48 3.07 14.07 0.58
C ILE A 48 4.10 15.17 0.92
N GLN A 49 4.91 15.58 -0.06
CA GLN A 49 5.91 16.63 0.12
C GLN A 49 5.29 18.01 0.39
N GLN A 50 4.04 18.25 -0.03
CA GLN A 50 3.31 19.49 0.29
C GLN A 50 2.87 19.55 1.76
N TYR A 51 2.87 18.42 2.47
CA TYR A 51 2.45 18.31 3.87
C TYR A 51 3.58 17.71 4.72
N PRO A 52 4.60 18.50 5.10
CA PRO A 52 5.80 17.98 5.77
C PRO A 52 5.52 17.36 7.14
N ASN A 53 4.46 17.79 7.83
CA ASN A 53 4.06 17.31 9.16
C ASN A 53 3.15 16.08 9.08
N THR A 54 3.52 15.09 8.28
CA THR A 54 2.76 13.83 8.14
C THR A 54 3.66 12.61 8.16
N VAL A 55 3.15 11.51 8.70
CA VAL A 55 3.75 10.18 8.64
C VAL A 55 3.02 9.38 7.57
N VAL A 56 3.78 8.59 6.81
CA VAL A 56 3.28 7.72 5.76
C VAL A 56 3.42 6.27 6.22
N ARG A 57 2.30 5.57 6.41
CA ARG A 57 2.31 4.14 6.73
C ARG A 57 1.86 3.33 5.52
N VAL A 58 2.71 2.42 5.08
CA VAL A 58 2.46 1.49 4.00
C VAL A 58 2.14 0.13 4.60
N GLU A 59 0.93 -0.37 4.35
CA GLU A 59 0.42 -1.64 4.87
C GLU A 59 0.28 -2.65 3.73
N GLY A 60 0.94 -3.80 3.83
CA GLY A 60 0.80 -4.91 2.89
C GLY A 60 -0.19 -5.96 3.39
N HIS A 61 -1.01 -6.48 2.49
CA HIS A 61 -2.01 -7.51 2.79
C HIS A 61 -2.03 -8.61 1.72
N THR A 62 -2.31 -9.83 2.15
CA THR A 62 -2.54 -11.00 1.28
C THR A 62 -3.95 -11.53 1.47
N ASP A 63 -4.35 -12.48 0.62
CA ASP A 63 -5.47 -13.36 0.94
C ASP A 63 -5.00 -14.53 1.84
N SER A 64 -5.90 -15.45 2.15
CA SER A 64 -5.62 -16.60 3.03
C SER A 64 -5.11 -17.86 2.30
N SER A 65 -4.58 -17.73 1.09
CA SER A 65 -4.00 -18.85 0.35
C SER A 65 -2.53 -19.00 0.74
N GLY A 66 -2.07 -20.23 0.97
CA GLY A 66 -0.70 -20.49 1.43
C GLY A 66 -0.55 -20.50 2.94
N SER A 67 0.69 -20.49 3.44
CA SER A 67 0.94 -20.47 4.89
C SER A 67 0.94 -19.05 5.44
N ALA A 68 0.52 -18.90 6.69
CA ALA A 68 0.51 -17.61 7.37
C ALA A 68 1.90 -16.94 7.40
N SER A 69 2.98 -17.71 7.57
CA SER A 69 4.34 -17.18 7.55
C SER A 69 4.74 -16.65 6.17
N TYR A 70 4.43 -17.39 5.10
CA TYR A 70 4.69 -16.95 3.74
C TYR A 70 3.92 -15.66 3.41
N ASN A 71 2.64 -15.61 3.79
CA ASN A 71 1.78 -14.45 3.60
C ASN A 71 2.28 -13.23 4.38
N GLN A 72 2.76 -13.44 5.59
CA GLN A 72 3.39 -12.40 6.39
C GLN A 72 4.63 -11.84 5.67
N ASP A 73 5.56 -12.70 5.25
CA ASP A 73 6.80 -12.27 4.57
C ASP A 73 6.51 -11.55 3.25
N LEU A 74 5.60 -12.09 2.43
CA LEU A 74 5.18 -11.48 1.17
C LEU A 74 4.59 -10.08 1.39
N SER A 75 3.72 -9.95 2.40
CA SER A 75 3.10 -8.67 2.72
C SER A 75 4.13 -7.62 3.19
N VAL A 76 5.13 -8.03 3.98
CA VAL A 76 6.23 -7.16 4.43
C VAL A 76 7.07 -6.71 3.24
N ASN A 77 7.48 -7.63 2.37
CA ASN A 77 8.31 -7.34 1.20
C ASN A 77 7.61 -6.36 0.24
N ARG A 78 6.30 -6.51 0.06
CA ARG A 78 5.47 -5.62 -0.75
C ARG A 78 5.38 -4.21 -0.15
N ALA A 79 5.13 -4.12 1.16
CA ALA A 79 5.09 -2.84 1.86
C ALA A 79 6.45 -2.12 1.79
N GLN A 80 7.54 -2.85 2.00
CA GLN A 80 8.91 -2.32 1.89
C GLN A 80 9.25 -1.85 0.48
N SER A 81 8.82 -2.57 -0.55
CA SER A 81 9.03 -2.18 -1.95
C SER A 81 8.34 -0.85 -2.26
N VAL A 82 7.09 -0.69 -1.84
CA VAL A 82 6.34 0.57 -2.01
C VAL A 82 6.97 1.72 -1.20
N ALA A 83 7.35 1.47 0.06
CA ALA A 83 8.06 2.43 0.89
C ALA A 83 9.38 2.91 0.24
N SER A 84 10.13 1.98 -0.37
CA SER A 84 11.38 2.30 -1.07
C SER A 84 11.13 3.20 -2.28
N TYR A 85 10.07 2.96 -3.05
CA TYR A 85 9.71 3.84 -4.17
C TYR A 85 9.28 5.24 -3.72
N LEU A 86 8.53 5.35 -2.62
CA LEU A 86 8.17 6.66 -2.05
C LEU A 86 9.42 7.43 -1.58
N ALA A 87 10.38 6.72 -0.97
CA ALA A 87 11.65 7.31 -0.55
C ALA A 87 12.48 7.79 -1.74
N GLN A 88 12.63 6.95 -2.78
CA GLN A 88 13.31 7.33 -4.03
C GLN A 88 12.63 8.50 -4.75
N SER A 89 11.33 8.70 -4.51
CA SER A 89 10.54 9.81 -5.06
C SER A 89 10.56 11.07 -4.19
N GLY A 90 11.40 11.13 -3.15
CA GLY A 90 11.67 12.34 -2.36
C GLY A 90 10.98 12.40 -1.00
N VAL A 91 10.20 11.41 -0.60
CA VAL A 91 9.65 11.36 0.77
C VAL A 91 10.76 10.94 1.74
N SER A 92 10.98 11.70 2.81
CA SER A 92 12.00 11.34 3.80
C SER A 92 11.73 9.97 4.42
N SER A 93 12.73 9.10 4.47
CA SER A 93 12.60 7.73 5.00
C SER A 93 12.18 7.71 6.47
N SER A 94 12.53 8.73 7.26
CA SER A 94 12.09 8.86 8.65
C SER A 94 10.58 9.06 8.81
N ARG A 95 9.90 9.46 7.74
CA ARG A 95 8.44 9.63 7.70
C ARG A 95 7.72 8.38 7.21
N ILE A 96 8.43 7.35 6.72
CA ILE A 96 7.82 6.19 6.09
C ILE A 96 7.92 4.98 7.03
N GLN A 97 6.79 4.31 7.24
CA GLN A 97 6.70 3.06 7.98
C GLN A 97 6.13 1.98 7.06
N ALA A 98 6.82 0.84 6.94
CA ALA A 98 6.34 -0.31 6.19
C ALA A 98 5.93 -1.43 7.16
N VAL A 99 4.70 -1.93 7.01
CA VAL A 99 4.14 -2.99 7.87
C VAL A 99 3.47 -4.03 6.99
N GLY A 100 3.78 -5.30 7.20
CA GLY A 100 3.04 -6.41 6.60
C GLY A 100 2.04 -6.98 7.60
N PHE A 101 0.81 -7.26 7.16
CA PHE A 101 -0.23 -7.89 7.98
C PHE A 101 -0.59 -9.30 7.52
N GLY A 102 0.01 -9.80 6.44
CA GLY A 102 -0.40 -11.04 5.79
C GLY A 102 -1.92 -11.07 5.55
N GLU A 103 -2.56 -12.15 5.97
CA GLU A 103 -4.00 -12.38 5.82
C GLU A 103 -4.84 -11.88 7.02
N THR A 104 -4.22 -11.29 8.05
CA THR A 104 -4.87 -11.01 9.34
C THR A 104 -5.88 -9.86 9.33
N ARG A 105 -5.89 -9.05 8.26
CA ARG A 105 -6.80 -7.90 8.09
C ARG A 105 -7.56 -7.96 6.75
N PRO A 106 -8.47 -8.94 6.59
CA PRO A 106 -9.27 -9.07 5.38
C PRO A 106 -10.30 -7.94 5.29
N VAL A 107 -10.53 -7.45 4.08
CA VAL A 107 -11.62 -6.50 3.73
C VAL A 107 -12.79 -7.20 3.06
N ALA A 108 -12.60 -8.46 2.66
CA ALA A 108 -13.61 -9.29 2.04
C ALA A 108 -13.44 -10.77 2.43
N THR A 109 -14.45 -11.58 2.16
CA THR A 109 -14.39 -13.02 2.44
C THR A 109 -13.32 -13.74 1.61
N ASN A 110 -12.47 -14.55 2.24
CA ASN A 110 -11.50 -15.39 1.54
C ASN A 110 -12.14 -16.62 0.86
N SER A 111 -13.42 -16.88 1.12
CA SER A 111 -14.15 -18.02 0.54
C SER A 111 -14.40 -17.87 -0.97
N THR A 112 -14.29 -16.66 -1.52
CA THR A 112 -14.52 -16.40 -2.96
C THR A 112 -13.26 -15.88 -3.65
N ALA A 113 -13.10 -16.18 -4.93
CA ALA A 113 -11.97 -15.66 -5.71
C ALA A 113 -11.97 -14.12 -5.76
N GLN A 114 -13.16 -13.51 -5.85
CA GLN A 114 -13.32 -12.06 -5.82
C GLN A 114 -12.87 -11.46 -4.47
N GLY A 115 -13.31 -12.02 -3.35
CA GLY A 115 -12.93 -11.50 -2.03
C GLY A 115 -11.44 -11.69 -1.74
N ARG A 116 -10.83 -12.80 -2.19
CA ARG A 116 -9.36 -12.97 -2.16
C ARG A 116 -8.66 -11.88 -2.97
N ALA A 117 -9.12 -11.58 -4.17
CA ALA A 117 -8.55 -10.49 -4.98
C ALA A 117 -8.65 -9.12 -4.31
N GLN A 118 -9.72 -8.86 -3.54
CA GLN A 118 -9.85 -7.64 -2.74
C GLN A 118 -8.90 -7.61 -1.54
N ASN A 119 -8.62 -8.77 -0.93
CA ASN A 119 -7.71 -8.87 0.21
C ASN A 119 -6.23 -8.67 -0.17
N ARG A 120 -5.83 -9.10 -1.38
CA ARG A 120 -4.49 -8.86 -1.94
C ARG A 120 -4.36 -7.39 -2.36
N ARG A 121 -3.81 -6.56 -1.47
CA ARG A 121 -3.73 -5.11 -1.64
C ARG A 121 -2.58 -4.50 -0.86
N VAL A 122 -2.25 -3.26 -1.20
CA VAL A 122 -1.44 -2.37 -0.37
C VAL A 122 -2.26 -1.14 -0.01
N GLU A 123 -2.19 -0.72 1.25
CA GLU A 123 -2.75 0.54 1.72
C GLU A 123 -1.62 1.53 2.03
N ILE A 124 -1.79 2.79 1.64
CA ILE A 124 -0.92 3.89 2.01
C ILE A 124 -1.75 4.86 2.83
N LEU A 125 -1.40 5.02 4.10
CA LEU A 125 -2.04 5.95 5.02
C LEU A 125 -1.13 7.15 5.22
N ILE A 126 -1.67 8.34 4.95
CA ILE A 126 -1.03 9.61 5.26
C ILE A 126 -1.70 10.12 6.54
N LEU A 127 -0.94 10.10 7.63
CA LEU A 127 -1.38 10.43 8.97
C LEU A 127 -0.80 11.79 9.38
N PRO A 128 -1.58 12.68 9.99
CA PRO A 128 -1.01 13.89 10.60
C PRO A 128 -0.03 13.48 11.69
N GLN A 129 1.16 14.09 11.71
CA GLN A 129 2.07 13.93 12.82
C GLN A 129 1.51 14.74 13.99
N GLN A 130 0.99 14.06 15.02
CA GLN A 130 0.60 14.73 16.26
C GLN A 130 1.87 15.35 16.86
N GLN A 131 1.82 16.67 17.06
CA GLN A 131 2.88 17.44 17.72
C GLN A 131 2.91 17.13 19.21
#